data_AF-X1R0T1-F1
#
_entry.id   AF-X1R0T1-F1
#
_cell.length_a   1.000
_cell.length_b   1.000
_cell.length_c   1.000
_cell.angle_alpha   90.00
_cell.angle_beta   90.00
_cell.angle_gamma   90.00
#
_symmetry.space_group_name_H-M   'P 1'
#
loop_
_entity.id
_entity.type
_entity.pdbx_description
1 polymer ?
#
loop_
_entity_poly.entity_id
_entity_poly.type
_entity_poly.pdbx_seq_one_letter_code
_entity_poly.pdbx_strand_id
1 'polypeptide(L)'
;MGELAEILAGMGAACTFLPHEESYTALQLGTIDAYSCGLGFWPSFKHTEICPYVMQPAALPVGVDGRSISMKALEELPEDLSAFIKSQEPVLNWMLSR
;
A
#
# COMPACT_ATOMS: atom_id res chain seq x y z
N MET A 1 11.30 7.09 3.58
CA MET A 1 10.82 5.72 3.80
C MET A 1 9.43 5.84 4.42
N GLY A 2 8.47 4.99 4.07
CA GLY A 2 7.13 5.07 4.68
C GLY A 2 7.18 4.74 6.18
N GLU A 3 6.17 5.16 6.96
CA GLU A 3 6.09 4.95 8.43
C GLU A 3 6.35 3.48 8.84
N LEU A 4 5.87 2.53 8.04
CA LEU A 4 6.09 1.10 8.27
C LEU A 4 7.57 0.71 8.28
N ALA A 5 8.36 1.26 7.36
CA ALA A 5 9.79 0.95 7.29
C ALA A 5 10.55 1.53 8.49
N GLU A 6 10.10 2.66 9.05
CA GLU A 6 10.69 3.22 10.27
C GLU A 6 10.36 2.38 11.50
N ILE A 7 9.12 1.91 11.62
CA ILE A 7 8.71 0.97 12.69
C ILE A 7 9.56 -0.30 12.62
N LEU A 8 9.67 -0.92 11.44
CA LEU A 8 10.44 -2.15 11.25
C LEU A 8 11.94 -1.94 11.46
N ALA A 9 12.51 -0.81 11.01
CA ALA A 9 13.89 -0.45 11.29
C ALA A 9 14.15 -0.26 12.80
N GLY A 10 13.20 0.33 13.53
CA GLY A 10 13.23 0.43 14.99
C GLY A 10 13.21 -0.94 15.70
N MET A 11 12.67 -1.98 15.04
CA MET A 11 12.74 -3.37 15.49
C MET A 11 14.02 -4.10 15.07
N GLY A 12 14.95 -3.41 14.38
CA GLY A 12 16.22 -3.97 13.92
C GLY A 12 16.20 -4.57 12.51
N ALA A 13 15.11 -4.41 11.75
CA ALA A 13 15.04 -4.91 10.39
C ALA A 13 15.81 -4.00 9.41
N ALA A 14 16.58 -4.61 8.51
CA ALA A 14 17.13 -3.90 7.36
C ALA A 14 16.03 -3.74 6.29
N CYS A 15 15.47 -2.53 6.17
CA CYS A 15 14.34 -2.27 5.31
C CYS A 15 14.78 -1.75 3.93
N THR A 16 14.22 -2.32 2.86
CA THR A 16 14.32 -1.79 1.50
C THR A 16 12.92 -1.66 0.88
N PHE A 17 12.77 -0.72 -0.04
CA PHE A 17 11.54 -0.61 -0.83
C PHE A 17 11.67 -1.47 -2.08
N LEU A 18 10.63 -2.23 -2.40
CA LEU A 18 10.48 -2.97 -3.64
C LEU A 18 9.05 -2.83 -4.19
N PRO A 19 8.86 -2.84 -5.52
CA PRO A 19 7.54 -2.97 -6.12
C PRO A 19 6.82 -4.23 -5.65
N HIS A 20 5.49 -4.16 -5.53
CA HIS A 20 4.68 -5.30 -5.08
C HIS A 20 4.86 -6.52 -5.99
N GLU A 21 5.01 -6.29 -7.29
CA GLU A 21 5.14 -7.32 -8.32
C GLU A 21 6.46 -8.10 -8.21
N GLU A 22 7.49 -7.51 -7.61
CA GLU A 22 8.81 -8.13 -7.44
C GLU A 22 8.89 -8.97 -6.14
N SER A 23 7.96 -8.77 -5.22
CA SER A 23 8.02 -9.35 -3.87
C SER A 23 8.04 -10.88 -3.85
N TYR A 24 7.25 -11.54 -4.69
CA TYR A 24 7.22 -13.00 -4.74
C TYR A 24 8.57 -13.58 -5.18
N THR A 25 9.12 -13.07 -6.28
CA THR A 25 10.40 -13.54 -6.81
C THR A 25 11.53 -13.22 -5.85
N ALA A 26 11.54 -12.03 -5.24
CA ALA A 26 12.56 -11.64 -4.27
C ALA A 26 12.55 -12.55 -3.01
N LEU A 27 11.36 -12.90 -2.50
CA LEU A 27 11.21 -13.87 -1.40
C LEU A 27 11.67 -15.27 -1.83
N GLN A 28 11.25 -15.73 -3.02
CA GLN A 28 11.57 -17.07 -3.53
C GLN A 28 13.09 -17.25 -3.74
N LEU A 29 13.78 -16.20 -4.20
CA LEU A 29 15.23 -16.20 -4.41
C LEU A 29 16.02 -15.95 -3.12
N GLY A 30 15.37 -15.63 -2.00
CA GLY A 30 16.04 -15.27 -0.75
C GLY A 30 16.79 -13.93 -0.82
N THR A 31 16.39 -13.03 -1.72
CA THR A 31 16.93 -11.66 -1.77
C THR A 31 16.40 -10.81 -0.61
N ILE A 32 15.20 -11.13 -0.13
CA ILE A 32 14.60 -10.61 1.10
C ILE A 32 14.06 -11.76 1.93
N ASP A 33 14.05 -11.61 3.25
CA ASP A 33 13.58 -12.64 4.18
C ASP A 33 12.10 -12.49 4.55
N ALA A 34 11.56 -11.28 4.42
CA ALA A 34 10.19 -10.95 4.81
C ALA A 34 9.63 -9.80 3.95
N TYR A 35 8.29 -9.74 3.89
CA TYR A 35 7.58 -8.69 3.18
C TYR A 35 6.37 -8.25 4.01
N SER A 36 6.06 -6.95 3.97
CA SER A 36 4.93 -6.39 4.71
C SER A 36 3.97 -5.71 3.75
N CYS A 37 2.71 -6.13 3.78
CA CYS A 37 1.61 -5.58 3.00
C CYS A 37 0.28 -5.83 3.71
N GLY A 38 -0.81 -5.27 3.18
CA GLY A 38 -2.15 -5.57 3.68
C GLY A 38 -2.46 -7.07 3.58
N LEU A 39 -3.10 -7.65 4.61
CA LEU A 39 -3.31 -9.10 4.72
C LEU A 39 -4.07 -9.71 3.53
N GLY A 40 -4.96 -8.95 2.90
CA GLY A 40 -5.69 -9.39 1.71
C GLY A 40 -4.79 -9.69 0.51
N PHE A 41 -3.61 -9.08 0.44
CA PHE A 41 -2.64 -9.30 -0.65
C PHE A 41 -1.82 -10.57 -0.48
N TRP A 42 -1.63 -11.07 0.75
CA TRP A 42 -0.81 -12.26 1.02
C TRP A 42 -1.22 -13.49 0.17
N PRO A 43 -2.51 -13.87 0.07
CA PRO A 43 -2.92 -14.93 -0.86
C PRO A 43 -2.91 -14.49 -2.33
N SER A 44 -3.24 -13.24 -2.65
CA SER A 44 -3.29 -12.73 -4.04
C SER A 44 -1.94 -12.74 -4.74
N PHE A 45 -0.86 -12.43 -4.00
CA PHE A 45 0.52 -12.51 -4.49
C PHE A 45 1.16 -13.88 -4.28
N LYS A 46 0.39 -14.89 -3.82
CA LYS A 46 0.85 -16.26 -3.56
C LYS A 46 2.00 -16.37 -2.55
N HIS A 47 2.19 -15.35 -1.72
CA HIS A 47 3.21 -15.38 -0.67
C HIS A 47 2.99 -16.52 0.32
N THR A 48 1.77 -17.04 0.44
CA THR A 48 1.44 -18.24 1.22
C THR A 48 2.26 -19.48 0.85
N GLU A 49 2.79 -19.56 -0.39
CA GLU A 49 3.60 -20.69 -0.87
C GLU A 49 5.05 -20.66 -0.33
N ILE A 50 5.56 -19.46 -0.05
CA ILE A 50 7.00 -19.21 0.21
C ILE A 50 7.26 -18.51 1.55
N CYS A 51 6.26 -17.86 2.13
CA CYS A 51 6.30 -17.17 3.42
C CYS A 51 5.05 -17.58 4.23
N PRO A 52 5.07 -18.74 4.91
CA PRO A 52 3.88 -19.34 5.54
C PRO A 52 3.49 -18.69 6.88
N TYR A 53 4.36 -17.83 7.43
CA TYR A 53 4.15 -17.20 8.73
C TYR A 53 3.70 -15.75 8.57
N VAL A 54 2.68 -15.36 9.32
CA VAL A 54 2.20 -13.98 9.41
C VAL A 54 2.41 -13.48 10.84
N MET A 55 3.03 -12.32 10.98
CA MET A 55 3.23 -11.69 12.28
C MET A 55 1.93 -11.01 12.76
N GLN A 56 1.52 -11.29 14.00
CA GLN A 56 0.40 -10.63 14.67
C GLN A 56 0.84 -10.08 16.04
N PRO A 57 0.30 -8.92 16.49
CA PRO A 57 -0.66 -8.07 15.79
C PRO A 57 -0.03 -7.35 14.58
N ALA A 58 -0.86 -6.86 13.64
CA ALA A 58 -0.38 -6.12 12.49
C ALA A 58 0.39 -4.86 12.92
N ALA A 59 1.56 -4.62 12.32
CA ALA A 59 2.41 -3.47 12.64
C ALA A 59 1.73 -2.12 12.34
N LEU A 60 0.82 -2.09 11.36
CA LEU A 60 -0.06 -0.97 11.08
C LEU A 60 -1.52 -1.40 11.19
N PRO A 61 -2.29 -0.86 12.15
CA PRO A 61 -3.72 -1.08 12.24
C PRO A 61 -4.39 -0.22 11.16
N VAL A 62 -5.11 -0.87 10.24
CA VAL A 62 -6.01 -0.27 9.24
C VAL A 62 -5.30 0.35 8.02
N GLY A 63 -5.34 -0.37 6.88
CA GLY A 63 -5.03 0.21 5.58
C GLY A 63 -6.28 0.88 5.01
N VAL A 64 -6.29 2.20 4.90
CA VAL A 64 -7.25 2.90 4.04
C VAL A 64 -6.73 2.80 2.62
N ASP A 65 -7.45 2.13 1.72
CA ASP A 65 -7.11 2.15 0.30
C ASP A 65 -7.27 3.58 -0.22
N GLY A 66 -6.13 4.23 -0.48
CA GLY A 66 -6.10 5.56 -1.09
C GLY A 66 -6.61 5.48 -2.53
N ARG A 67 -7.63 6.28 -2.85
CA ARG A 67 -8.04 6.52 -4.25
C ARG A 67 -7.54 7.88 -4.66
N SER A 68 -6.84 7.94 -5.79
CA SER A 68 -6.36 9.20 -6.37
C SER A 68 -6.88 9.37 -7.79
N ILE A 69 -7.07 10.61 -8.19
CA ILE A 69 -7.39 11.01 -9.55
C ILE A 69 -6.46 12.15 -9.96
N SER A 70 -6.03 12.16 -11.22
CA SER A 70 -5.29 13.31 -11.76
C SER A 70 -6.20 14.54 -11.81
N MET A 71 -5.69 15.69 -11.38
CA MET A 71 -6.43 16.95 -11.48
C MET A 71 -6.84 17.26 -12.92
N LYS A 72 -5.96 17.01 -13.89
CA LYS A 72 -6.29 17.17 -15.31
C LYS A 72 -7.47 16.31 -15.72
N ALA A 73 -7.49 15.04 -15.30
CA ALA A 73 -8.60 14.14 -15.62
C ALA A 73 -9.91 14.59 -14.95
N LEU A 74 -9.84 15.12 -13.72
CA LEU A 74 -11.00 15.66 -13.01
C LEU A 74 -11.58 16.92 -13.68
N GLU A 75 -10.72 17.74 -14.28
CA GLU A 75 -11.09 18.96 -15.02
C GLU A 75 -11.64 18.67 -16.42
N GLU A 76 -11.25 17.56 -17.04
CA GLU A 76 -11.77 17.11 -18.34
C GLU A 76 -13.17 16.47 -18.25
N LEU A 77 -13.65 16.16 -17.03
CA LEU A 77 -14.98 15.58 -16.83
C LEU A 77 -16.10 16.61 -17.07
N PRO A 78 -17.26 16.16 -17.56
CA PRO A 78 -18.50 16.92 -17.50
C PRO A 78 -18.76 17.50 -16.10
N GLU A 79 -19.38 18.69 -16.05
CA GLU A 79 -19.54 19.46 -14.81
C GLU A 79 -20.28 18.68 -13.71
N ASP A 80 -21.31 17.92 -14.07
CA ASP A 80 -22.10 17.09 -13.16
C ASP A 80 -21.26 15.96 -12.54
N LEU A 81 -20.43 15.30 -13.34
CA LEU A 81 -19.54 14.23 -12.86
C LEU A 81 -18.38 14.79 -12.02
N SER A 82 -17.80 15.92 -12.43
CA SER A 82 -16.75 16.61 -11.67
C SER A 82 -17.28 17.06 -10.30
N ALA A 83 -18.49 17.61 -10.26
CA ALA A 83 -19.17 18.00 -9.02
C ALA A 83 -19.46 16.79 -8.13
N PHE A 84 -19.94 15.67 -8.69
CA PHE A 84 -20.19 14.44 -7.94
C PHE A 84 -18.92 13.86 -7.31
N ILE A 85 -17.81 13.82 -8.04
CA ILE A 85 -16.54 13.29 -7.51
C ILE A 85 -16.00 14.21 -6.41
N LYS A 86 -16.06 15.53 -6.60
CA LYS A 86 -15.67 16.52 -5.59
C LYS A 86 -16.57 16.49 -4.34
N SER A 87 -17.82 16.03 -4.45
CA SER A 87 -18.70 15.87 -3.29
C SER A 87 -18.39 14.61 -2.47
N GLN A 88 -17.54 13.70 -2.95
CA GLN A 88 -17.14 12.52 -2.19
C GLN A 88 -16.04 12.89 -1.19
N GLU A 89 -16.43 13.10 0.07
CA GLU A 89 -15.55 13.45 1.21
C GLU A 89 -14.28 12.56 1.34
N PRO A 90 -14.30 11.24 1.06
CA PRO A 90 -13.08 10.40 1.15
C PRO A 90 -12.02 10.70 0.08
N VAL A 91 -12.39 11.32 -1.05
CA VAL A 91 -11.49 11.52 -2.20
C VAL A 91 -10.59 12.74 -2.01
N LEU A 92 -11.07 13.78 -1.32
CA LEU A 92 -10.37 15.06 -1.23
C LEU A 92 -9.38 15.16 -0.07
N ASN A 93 -9.61 14.45 1.05
CA ASN A 93 -8.79 14.61 2.25
C ASN A 93 -7.31 14.21 2.04
N TRP A 94 -7.01 13.35 1.06
CA TRP A 94 -5.62 12.98 0.72
C TRP A 94 -4.95 13.88 -0.33
N MET A 95 -5.73 14.59 -1.15
CA MET A 95 -5.16 15.49 -2.17
C MET A 95 -4.74 16.86 -1.58
N LEU A 96 -5.36 17.27 -0.47
CA LEU A 96 -5.16 18.58 0.15
C LEU A 96 -4.21 18.57 1.36
N SER A 97 -3.79 17.40 1.85
CA SER A 97 -2.74 17.30 2.86
C SER A 97 -1.36 17.39 2.20
N ARG A 98 -0.93 18.61 1.91
CA ARG A 98 0.48 18.96 1.67
C ARG A 98 1.01 19.74 2.86
#